data_AF-A0A972HSL1-F1
#
_entry.id   AF-A0A972HSL1-F1
#
_cell.length_a   1.000
_cell.length_b   1.000
_cell.length_c   1.000
_cell.angle_alpha   90.00
_cell.angle_beta   90.00
_cell.angle_gamma   90.00
#
_symmetry.space_group_name_H-M   'P 1'
#
loop_
_entity.id
_entity.type
_entity.pdbx_description
1 polymer ?
#
loop_
_entity_poly.entity_id
_entity_poly.type
_entity_poly.pdbx_seq_one_letter_code
_entity_poly.pdbx_strand_id
1 'polypeptide(L)'
;MKIILNLAKILLIILLLFVLTQNADQYVDIDLFTYHFSGVNLYIVIIVSLTVGAMFGAVFMAFYVIQASSEVRELKRKNRQLLKELENLRNISIEEIPDEDIRPETDVAK
;
A
#
# COMPACT_ATOMS: atom_id res chain seq x y z
N MET A 1 -9.01 -8.74 14.93
CA MET A 1 -8.99 -8.25 16.32
C MET A 1 -7.55 -7.95 16.73
N LYS A 2 -7.24 -6.74 17.23
CA LYS A 2 -5.86 -6.33 17.56
C LYS A 2 -5.19 -7.28 18.57
N ILE A 3 -5.96 -7.83 19.52
CA ILE A 3 -5.50 -8.83 20.49
C ILE A 3 -4.99 -10.11 19.80
N ILE A 4 -5.75 -10.68 18.85
CA ILE A 4 -5.35 -11.91 18.14
C ILE A 4 -4.04 -11.69 17.38
N LEU A 5 -3.90 -10.53 16.73
CA LEU A 5 -2.68 -10.19 16.00
C LEU A 5 -1.48 -10.04 16.93
N ASN A 6 -1.66 -9.43 18.10
CA ASN A 6 -0.59 -9.29 19.09
C ASN A 6 -0.21 -10.65 19.71
N LEU A 7 -1.20 -11.52 19.99
CA LEU A 7 -0.95 -12.88 20.48
C LEU A 7 -0.16 -13.71 19.45
N ALA A 8 -0.51 -13.62 18.17
CA ALA A 8 0.22 -14.29 17.10
C ALA A 8 1.69 -13.82 17.01
N LYS A 9 1.96 -12.53 17.19
CA LYS A 9 3.34 -12.00 17.24
C LYS A 9 4.13 -12.56 18.43
N ILE A 10 3.51 -12.65 19.61
CA ILE A 10 4.14 -13.24 20.79
C ILE A 10 4.46 -14.71 20.55
N LEU A 11 3.50 -15.48 20.02
CA LEU A 11 3.72 -16.89 19.68
C LEU A 11 4.82 -17.08 18.64
N LEU A 12 4.89 -16.19 17.64
CA LEU A 12 5.97 -16.19 16.65
C LEU A 12 7.34 -15.98 17.31
N ILE A 13 7.45 -15.03 18.25
CA ILE A 13 8.71 -14.77 18.98
C ILE A 13 9.09 -15.99 19.84
N ILE A 14 8.13 -16.60 20.53
CA ILE A 14 8.38 -17.81 21.34
C ILE A 14 8.86 -18.96 20.45
N LEU A 15 8.20 -19.16 19.29
CA LEU A 15 8.60 -20.17 18.31
C LEU A 15 10.02 -19.92 17.79
N LEU A 16 10.36 -18.67 17.49
CA LEU A 16 11.70 -18.30 17.05
C LEU A 16 12.74 -18.61 18.13
N LEU A 17 12.49 -18.20 19.38
CA LEU A 17 13.39 -18.49 20.50
C LEU A 17 13.57 -20.00 20.69
N PHE A 18 12.49 -20.78 20.60
CA PHE A 18 12.55 -22.23 20.67
C PHE A 18 13.47 -22.81 19.58
N VAL A 19 13.33 -22.37 18.33
CA VAL A 19 14.22 -22.78 17.23
C VAL A 19 15.68 -22.39 17.53
N LEU A 20 15.94 -21.17 18.00
CA LEU A 20 17.30 -20.73 18.32
C LEU A 20 17.93 -21.58 19.43
N THR A 21 17.19 -21.87 20.51
CA THR A 21 17.70 -22.69 21.62
C THR A 21 17.96 -24.12 21.21
N GLN A 22 17.12 -24.72 20.37
CA GLN A 22 17.30 -26.10 19.89
C GLN A 22 18.52 -26.25 18.98
N ASN A 23 18.98 -25.16 18.37
CA ASN A 23 20.13 -25.13 17.47
C ASN A 23 21.37 -24.47 18.10
N ALA A 24 21.36 -24.24 19.43
CA ALA A 24 22.38 -23.46 20.11
C ALA A 24 23.80 -24.06 20.01
N ASP A 25 23.90 -25.39 20.01
CA ASP A 25 25.18 -26.12 19.95
C ASP A 25 25.53 -26.63 18.55
N GLN A 26 24.80 -26.19 17.52
CA GLN A 26 25.04 -26.58 16.14
C GLN A 26 25.97 -25.59 15.43
N TYR A 27 26.92 -26.14 14.68
CA TYR A 27 27.88 -25.39 13.89
C TYR A 27 27.78 -25.78 12.42
N VAL A 28 27.89 -24.79 11.55
CA VAL A 28 27.76 -24.93 10.10
C VAL A 28 28.86 -24.16 9.38
N ASP A 29 29.22 -24.67 8.21
CA ASP A 29 30.07 -23.98 7.26
C ASP A 29 29.18 -23.21 6.28
N ILE A 30 29.56 -21.98 5.96
CA ILE A 30 28.76 -21.05 5.17
C ILE A 30 29.61 -20.47 4.04
N ASP A 31 29.07 -20.58 2.83
CA ASP A 31 29.65 -19.97 1.64
C ASP A 31 28.81 -18.76 1.23
N LEU A 32 29.38 -17.56 1.36
CA LEU A 32 28.76 -16.29 0.99
C LEU A 32 29.55 -15.64 -0.15
N PHE A 33 29.04 -15.76 -1.38
CA PHE A 33 29.68 -15.24 -2.59
C PHE A 33 31.12 -15.75 -2.75
N THR A 34 32.11 -14.97 -2.34
CA THR A 34 33.54 -15.30 -2.39
C THR A 34 34.14 -15.62 -1.02
N TYR A 35 33.35 -15.48 0.06
CA TYR A 35 33.79 -15.70 1.43
C TYR A 35 33.32 -17.05 1.95
N HIS A 36 34.23 -17.75 2.62
CA HIS A 36 33.97 -19.03 3.28
C HIS A 36 34.14 -18.85 4.78
N PHE A 37 33.11 -19.20 5.54
CA PHE A 37 33.12 -19.16 7.00
C PHE A 37 32.91 -20.57 7.54
N SER A 38 33.88 -21.09 8.28
CA SER A 38 33.78 -22.43 8.86
C SER A 38 33.49 -22.39 10.36
N GLY A 39 32.73 -23.37 10.85
CA GLY A 39 32.43 -23.54 12.27
C GLY A 39 31.64 -22.37 12.85
N VAL A 40 30.75 -21.76 12.06
CA VAL A 40 29.88 -20.68 12.53
C VAL A 40 28.70 -21.28 13.26
N ASN A 41 28.34 -20.71 14.39
CA ASN A 41 27.18 -21.19 15.13
C ASN A 41 25.87 -20.93 14.37
N LEU A 42 25.06 -21.97 14.18
CA LEU A 42 23.82 -21.92 13.40
C LEU A 42 22.82 -20.87 13.92
N TYR A 43 22.71 -20.66 15.23
CA TYR A 43 21.78 -19.64 15.74
C TYR A 43 22.17 -18.23 15.27
N ILE A 44 23.47 -17.95 15.11
CA ILE A 44 23.97 -16.66 14.61
C ILE A 44 23.55 -16.50 13.15
N VAL A 45 23.69 -17.56 12.35
CA VAL A 45 23.30 -17.56 10.93
C VAL A 45 21.81 -17.28 10.78
N ILE A 46 20.98 -17.93 11.59
CA ILE A 46 19.53 -17.74 11.58
C ILE A 46 19.18 -16.29 11.94
N ILE A 47 19.80 -15.73 12.99
CA ILE A 47 19.55 -14.33 13.40
C ILE A 47 19.96 -13.37 12.28
N VAL A 48 21.18 -13.49 11.76
CA VAL A 48 21.70 -12.58 10.73
C VAL A 48 20.86 -12.66 9.46
N SER A 49 20.54 -13.86 8.98
CA SER A 49 19.72 -14.05 7.77
C SER A 49 18.31 -13.49 7.95
N LEU A 50 17.69 -13.70 9.11
CA LEU A 50 16.38 -13.14 9.43
C LEU A 50 16.42 -11.60 9.48
N THR A 51 17.44 -11.02 10.12
CA THR A 51 17.60 -9.56 10.20
C THR A 51 17.79 -8.95 8.81
N VAL A 52 18.66 -9.53 7.98
CA VAL A 52 18.91 -9.07 6.62
C VAL A 52 17.62 -9.17 5.79
N GLY A 53 16.92 -10.31 5.85
CA GLY A 53 15.65 -10.51 5.16
C GLY A 53 14.57 -9.51 5.60
N ALA A 54 14.44 -9.25 6.90
CA ALA A 54 13.51 -8.27 7.44
C ALA A 54 13.84 -6.84 7.00
N MET A 55 15.13 -6.48 6.96
CA MET A 55 15.58 -5.17 6.51
C MET A 55 15.23 -4.95 5.03
N PHE A 56 15.52 -5.92 4.16
CA PHE A 56 15.12 -5.86 2.76
C PHE A 56 13.59 -5.81 2.61
N GLY A 57 12.85 -6.62 3.38
CA GLY A 57 11.40 -6.60 3.38
C GLY A 57 10.82 -5.23 3.74
N ALA A 58 11.38 -4.55 4.73
CA ALA A 58 10.98 -3.19 5.10
C ALA A 58 11.25 -2.18 3.98
N VAL A 59 12.41 -2.28 3.33
CA VAL A 59 12.77 -1.42 2.18
C VAL A 59 11.79 -1.65 1.02
N PHE A 60 11.51 -2.89 0.65
CA PHE A 60 10.53 -3.20 -0.41
C PHE A 60 9.12 -2.73 -0.05
N MET A 61 8.71 -2.89 1.21
CA MET A 61 7.43 -2.40 1.69
C MET A 61 7.33 -0.87 1.58
N ALA A 62 8.41 -0.15 1.91
CA ALA A 62 8.45 1.30 1.77
C ALA A 62 8.26 1.73 0.31
N PHE A 63 8.97 1.09 -0.63
CA PHE A 63 8.80 1.36 -2.06
C PHE A 63 7.38 1.06 -2.54
N TYR A 64 6.80 -0.06 -2.10
CA TYR A 64 5.43 -0.43 -2.44
C TYR A 64 4.41 0.63 -1.97
N VAL A 65 4.55 1.11 -0.74
CA VAL A 65 3.66 2.15 -0.17
C VAL A 65 3.77 3.47 -0.95
N ILE A 66 4.98 3.86 -1.36
CA ILE A 66 5.19 5.07 -2.17
C ILE A 66 4.50 4.93 -3.53
N GLN A 67 4.71 3.80 -4.20
CA GLN A 67 4.10 3.52 -5.50
C GLN A 67 2.57 3.52 -5.40
N ALA A 68 1.99 2.79 -4.45
CA ALA A 68 0.55 2.74 -4.23
C ALA A 68 -0.04 4.13 -3.94
N SER A 69 0.68 4.96 -3.17
CA SER A 69 0.24 6.32 -2.86
C SER A 69 0.21 7.21 -4.12
N SER A 70 1.20 7.05 -5.01
CA SER A 70 1.26 7.78 -6.27
C SER A 70 0.10 7.42 -7.21
N GLU A 71 -0.21 6.13 -7.30
CA GLU A 71 -1.30 5.60 -8.12
C GLU A 71 -2.66 6.07 -7.60
N VAL A 72 -2.88 6.00 -6.28
CA VAL A 72 -4.10 6.53 -5.64
C VAL A 72 -4.28 8.02 -5.94
N ARG A 73 -3.20 8.81 -5.92
CA ARG A 73 -3.26 10.24 -6.25
C ARG A 73 -3.62 10.47 -7.72
N GLU A 74 -3.06 9.68 -8.63
CA GLU A 74 -3.37 9.75 -10.07
C GLU A 74 -4.83 9.39 -10.35
N LEU A 75 -5.31 8.27 -9.79
CA LEU A 75 -6.70 7.83 -9.88
C LEU A 75 -7.66 8.90 -9.38
N LYS A 76 -7.38 9.51 -8.23
CA LYS A 76 -8.18 10.63 -7.69
C LYS A 76 -8.17 11.86 -8.60
N ARG A 77 -7.04 12.16 -9.27
CA ARG A 77 -6.96 13.28 -10.23
C ARG A 77 -7.81 13.00 -11.46
N LYS A 78 -7.66 11.82 -12.07
CA LYS A 78 -8.45 11.39 -13.23
C LYS A 78 -9.95 11.41 -12.92
N ASN A 79 -10.35 10.87 -11.77
CA ASN A 79 -11.75 10.87 -11.34
C ASN A 79 -12.32 12.29 -11.25
N ARG A 80 -11.60 13.24 -10.62
CA ARG A 80 -12.02 14.65 -10.58
C ARG A 80 -12.09 15.31 -11.96
N GLN A 81 -11.18 14.98 -12.87
CA GLN A 81 -11.20 15.50 -14.24
C GLN A 81 -12.43 15.01 -14.99
N LEU A 82 -12.70 13.70 -14.96
CA LEU A 82 -13.87 13.10 -15.58
C LEU A 82 -15.18 13.65 -15.02
N LEU A 83 -15.27 13.89 -13.71
CA LEU A 83 -16.44 14.53 -13.10
C LEU A 83 -16.66 15.96 -13.63
N LYS A 84 -15.60 16.75 -13.81
CA LYS A 84 -15.69 18.09 -14.40
C LYS A 84 -16.10 18.06 -15.86
N GLU A 85 -15.57 17.10 -16.63
CA GLU A 85 -15.96 16.92 -18.04
C GLU A 85 -17.44 16.55 -18.14
N LEU A 86 -17.92 15.63 -17.29
CA LEU A 86 -19.34 15.27 -17.24
C LEU A 86 -20.23 16.48 -16.86
N GLU A 87 -19.79 17.29 -15.90
CA GLU A 87 -20.51 18.51 -15.50
C GLU A 87 -20.54 19.55 -16.63
N ASN A 88 -19.43 19.76 -17.33
CA ASN A 88 -19.37 20.66 -18.48
C ASN A 88 -20.27 20.17 -19.63
N LEU A 89 -20.29 18.86 -19.90
CA LEU A 89 -21.19 18.30 -20.91
C LEU A 89 -22.66 18.49 -20.53
N ARG A 90 -23.01 18.34 -19.24
CA ARG A 90 -24.36 18.64 -18.74
C ARG A 90 -24.70 20.13 -18.89
N ASN A 91 -23.74 21.03 -18.67
CA ASN A 91 -23.99 22.47 -18.75
C ASN A 91 -24.20 22.94 -20.20
N ILE A 92 -23.44 22.40 -21.16
CA ILE A 92 -23.58 22.72 -22.59
C ILE A 92 -24.97 22.32 -23.12
N SER A 93 -25.57 21.23 -22.62
CA SER A 93 -26.92 20.82 -23.03
C SER A 93 -28.07 21.68 -22.48
N ILE A 94 -27.82 22.58 -21.53
CA ILE A 94 -28.88 23.39 -20.88
C ILE A 94 -28.96 24.80 -21.50
N GLU A 95 -27.87 25.30 -22.09
CA GLU A 95 -27.82 26.63 -22.74
C GLU A 95 -28.57 26.71 -24.08
N GLU A 96 -29.17 25.62 -24.56
CA GLU A 96 -29.94 25.54 -25.82
C GLU A 96 -31.46 25.48 -25.61
N ILE A 97 -31.97 25.92 -24.46
CA ILE A 97 -33.39 26.26 -24.32
C ILE A 97 -33.46 27.79 -24.26
N PRO A 98 -33.73 28.47 -25.39
CA PRO A 98 -33.94 29.92 -25.38
C PRO A 98 -35.08 30.25 -24.42
N ASP A 99 -34.83 31.14 -23.46
CA ASP A 99 -35.85 31.75 -22.58
C ASP A 99 -36.87 32.63 -23.36
N GLU A 100 -36.95 32.49 -24.68
CA GLU A 100 -37.63 33.44 -25.57
C GLU A 100 -39.15 33.24 -25.68
N ASP A 101 -39.74 32.29 -24.94
CA ASP A 101 -41.18 32.00 -25.03
C ASP A 101 -42.00 32.22 -23.74
N ILE A 102 -41.47 32.98 -22.78
CA ILE A 102 -42.29 33.50 -21.67
C ILE A 102 -42.51 35.00 -21.88
N ARG A 103 -43.29 35.34 -22.92
CA ARG A 103 -43.91 36.66 -23.02
C ARG A 103 -44.95 36.76 -21.90
N PRO A 104 -44.86 37.71 -20.95
CA PRO A 104 -46.04 38.05 -20.16
C PRO A 104 -47.03 38.65 -21.15
N GLU A 105 -48.15 37.96 -21.35
CA GLU A 105 -49.30 38.47 -22.07
C GLU A 105 -49.75 39.73 -21.34
N THR A 106 -49.25 40.87 -21.82
CA THR A 106 -49.71 42.18 -21.41
C THR A 106 -51.04 42.37 -22.08
N ASP A 107 -52.06 42.46 -21.24
CA ASP A 107 -53.09 43.50 -21.34
C ASP A 107 -53.63 43.72 -22.76
N VAL A 108 -54.63 42.92 -23.14
CA VAL A 108 -55.52 43.26 -24.25
C VAL A 108 -56.95 43.36 -23.72
N ALA A 109 -57.24 44.57 -23.23
CA ALA A 109 -58.37 45.41 -23.61
C ALA A 109 -59.83 44.99 -23.24
N LYS A 110 -60.45 45.95 -22.56
CA LYS A 110 -61.87 46.36 -22.53
C LYS A 110 -62.87 45.56 -21.69
#